data_AF-A0AAW0Y3T2-F1
#
_entry.id   AF-A0AAW0Y3T2-F1
#
_cell.length_a   1.000
_cell.length_b   1.000
_cell.length_c   1.000
_cell.angle_alpha   90.00
_cell.angle_beta   90.00
_cell.angle_gamma   90.00
#
_symmetry.space_group_name_H-M   'P 1'
#
loop_
_entity.id
_entity.type
_entity.pdbx_description
1 polymer ?
#
loop_
_entity_poly.entity_id
_entity_poly.type
_entity_poly.pdbx_seq_one_letter_code
_entity_poly.pdbx_strand_id
1 'polypeptide(L)'
;MRRETLVREIAIIELKLKESYRSQESREELKAINEIERNPKYFFSYAKSKSRTTSSIGPLLKQDGSYTDDSKEMSELLKSQYDSVFSKPLTRLRVEDQNEFFMR
;
A
#
# COMPACT_ATOMS: atom_id res chain seq x y z
N MET A 1 -22.10 2.18 -26.89
CA MET A 1 -22.00 0.77 -27.35
C MET A 1 -20.63 0.14 -27.12
N ARG A 2 -19.58 0.36 -27.93
CA ARG A 2 -18.27 -0.35 -27.79
C ARG A 2 -17.56 -0.13 -26.44
N ARG A 3 -17.62 1.07 -25.88
CA ARG A 3 -17.05 1.37 -24.55
C ARG A 3 -17.81 0.63 -23.43
N GLU A 4 -19.13 0.58 -23.51
CA GLU A 4 -19.97 -0.07 -22.51
C GLU A 4 -19.82 -1.59 -22.53
N THR A 5 -19.64 -2.19 -23.71
CA THR A 5 -19.37 -3.62 -23.82
C THR A 5 -18.01 -3.98 -23.21
N LEU A 6 -16.99 -3.17 -23.46
CA LEU A 6 -15.65 -3.37 -22.86
C LEU A 6 -15.68 -3.24 -21.33
N VAL A 7 -16.39 -2.25 -20.80
CA VAL A 7 -16.53 -2.08 -19.34
C VAL A 7 -17.23 -3.29 -18.71
N ARG A 8 -18.27 -3.83 -19.34
CA ARG A 8 -18.94 -5.05 -18.86
C ARG A 8 -18.02 -6.27 -18.92
N GLU A 9 -17.24 -6.41 -19.98
CA GLU A 9 -16.31 -7.52 -20.15
C GLU A 9 -15.21 -7.50 -19.08
N ILE A 10 -14.64 -6.31 -18.79
CA ILE A 10 -13.68 -6.12 -17.69
C ILE A 10 -14.31 -6.56 -16.36
N ALA A 11 -15.51 -6.09 -16.04
CA ALA A 11 -16.18 -6.45 -14.79
C ALA A 11 -16.43 -7.97 -14.66
N ILE A 12 -16.76 -8.64 -15.76
CA ILE A 12 -16.92 -10.11 -15.78
C ILE A 12 -15.58 -10.81 -15.53
N ILE A 13 -14.50 -10.33 -16.15
CA ILE A 13 -13.15 -10.90 -15.96
C ILE A 13 -12.71 -10.70 -14.51
N GLU A 14 -12.92 -9.52 -13.93
CA GLU A 14 -12.61 -9.23 -12.52
C GLU A 14 -13.38 -10.17 -11.57
N LEU A 15 -14.67 -10.42 -11.84
CA LEU A 15 -15.47 -11.34 -11.05
C LEU A 15 -14.91 -12.77 -11.12
N LYS A 16 -14.61 -13.27 -12.32
CA LYS A 16 -14.02 -14.59 -12.53
C LYS A 16 -12.67 -14.72 -11.85
N LEU A 17 -11.85 -13.68 -11.92
CA LEU A 17 -10.54 -13.63 -11.28
C LEU A 17 -10.68 -13.71 -9.76
N LYS A 18 -11.63 -12.96 -9.20
CA LYS A 18 -11.95 -13.01 -7.76
C LYS A 18 -12.42 -14.40 -7.31
N GLU A 19 -13.27 -15.06 -8.08
CA GLU A 19 -13.73 -16.43 -7.80
C GLU A 19 -12.59 -17.45 -7.88
N SER A 20 -11.70 -17.30 -8.85
CA SER A 20 -10.50 -18.13 -9.00
C SER A 20 -9.61 -18.02 -7.76
N TYR A 21 -9.30 -16.79 -7.32
CA TYR A 21 -8.49 -16.56 -6.12
C TYR A 21 -9.12 -17.16 -4.88
N ARG A 22 -10.43 -16.95 -4.65
CA ARG A 22 -11.15 -17.55 -3.51
C ARG A 22 -11.09 -19.08 -3.52
N SER A 23 -11.25 -19.67 -4.70
CA SER A 23 -11.19 -21.12 -4.86
C SER A 23 -9.79 -21.66 -4.56
N GLN A 24 -8.75 -20.95 -4.98
CA GLN A 24 -7.37 -21.29 -4.67
C GLN A 24 -7.10 -21.18 -3.17
N GLU A 25 -7.47 -20.06 -2.53
CA GLU A 25 -7.30 -19.85 -1.09
C GLU A 25 -7.95 -20.95 -0.27
N SER A 26 -9.20 -21.33 -0.60
CA SER A 26 -9.91 -22.41 0.08
C SER A 26 -9.22 -23.77 -0.07
N ARG A 27 -8.68 -24.07 -1.26
CA ARG A 27 -7.91 -25.31 -1.49
C ARG A 27 -6.63 -25.35 -0.69
N GLU A 28 -5.90 -24.23 -0.62
CA GLU A 28 -4.68 -24.11 0.17
C GLU A 28 -4.96 -24.25 1.67
N GLU A 29 -6.05 -23.65 2.15
CA GLU A 29 -6.48 -23.76 3.55
C GLU A 29 -6.89 -25.19 3.92
N LEU A 30 -7.72 -25.84 3.09
CA LEU A 30 -8.10 -27.24 3.28
C LEU A 30 -6.88 -28.16 3.30
N LYS A 31 -5.91 -27.91 2.41
CA LYS A 31 -4.64 -28.64 2.41
C LYS A 31 -3.86 -28.41 3.70
N ALA A 32 -3.79 -27.18 4.20
CA ALA A 32 -3.11 -26.90 5.47
C ALA A 32 -3.76 -27.62 6.66
N ILE A 33 -5.09 -27.71 6.68
CA ILE A 33 -5.86 -28.42 7.71
C ILE A 33 -5.61 -29.92 7.61
N ASN A 34 -5.73 -30.52 6.42
CA ASN A 34 -5.53 -31.96 6.24
C ASN A 34 -4.10 -32.41 6.57
N GLU A 35 -3.12 -31.55 6.31
CA GLU A 35 -1.72 -31.85 6.54
C GLU A 35 -1.30 -31.60 7.99
N ILE A 36 -2.14 -31.03 8.87
CA ILE A 36 -1.74 -30.72 10.25
C ILE A 36 -1.35 -31.96 11.04
N GLU A 37 -2.05 -33.09 10.83
CA GLU A 37 -1.80 -34.35 11.54
C GLU A 37 -0.54 -35.06 11.00
N ARG A 38 -0.29 -34.97 9.69
CA ARG A 38 0.79 -35.71 9.00
C ARG A 38 2.07 -34.90 8.87
N ASN A 39 1.97 -33.59 8.69
CA ASN A 39 3.06 -32.66 8.50
C ASN A 39 2.74 -31.29 9.15
N PRO A 40 2.82 -31.18 10.49
CA PRO A 40 2.55 -29.93 11.20
C PRO A 40 3.39 -28.73 10.70
N LYS A 41 4.61 -28.97 10.20
CA LYS A 41 5.47 -27.91 9.66
C LYS A 41 4.82 -27.17 8.49
N TYR A 42 4.04 -27.88 7.66
CA TYR A 42 3.31 -27.27 6.55
C TYR A 42 2.26 -26.28 7.06
N PHE A 43 1.45 -26.71 8.04
CA PHE A 43 0.44 -25.86 8.68
C PHE A 43 1.06 -24.60 9.30
N PHE A 44 2.13 -24.74 10.09
CA PHE A 44 2.78 -23.58 10.72
C PHE A 44 3.46 -22.66 9.69
N SER A 45 3.98 -23.20 8.58
CA SER A 45 4.51 -22.39 7.48
C SER A 45 3.39 -21.57 6.81
N TYR A 46 2.25 -22.20 6.54
CA TYR A 46 1.05 -21.54 6.01
C TYR A 46 0.53 -20.45 6.96
N ALA A 47 0.36 -20.76 8.25
CA ALA A 47 -0.08 -19.78 9.25
C ALA A 47 0.90 -18.60 9.35
N LYS A 48 2.20 -18.87 9.32
CA LYS A 48 3.24 -17.83 9.32
C LYS A 48 3.17 -16.96 8.06
N SER A 49 2.91 -17.52 6.87
CA SER A 49 2.80 -16.72 5.65
C SER A 49 1.60 -15.76 5.71
N LYS A 50 0.46 -16.21 6.24
CA LYS A 50 -0.74 -15.38 6.44
C LYS A 50 -0.60 -14.34 7.55
N SER A 51 0.31 -14.56 8.51
CA SER A 51 0.60 -13.62 9.59
C SER A 51 1.58 -12.51 9.18
N ARG A 52 2.28 -12.66 8.05
CA ARG A 52 3.22 -11.65 7.56
C ARG A 52 2.44 -10.53 6.88
N THR A 53 2.41 -9.36 7.51
CA THR A 53 1.97 -8.14 6.83
C THR A 53 3.14 -7.58 6.03
N THR A 54 3.17 -7.84 4.72
CA THR A 54 4.11 -7.17 3.81
C THR A 54 3.52 -5.82 3.44
N SER A 55 3.80 -4.77 4.21
CA SER A 55 3.52 -3.40 3.82
C SER A 55 4.56 -2.94 2.80
N SER A 56 4.43 -3.39 1.55
CA SER A 56 5.10 -2.68 0.46
C SER A 56 4.31 -1.41 0.21
N ILE A 57 4.97 -0.25 0.33
CA ILE A 57 4.40 0.98 -0.25
C ILE A 57 4.26 0.67 -1.73
N GLY A 58 3.02 0.65 -2.22
CA GLY A 58 2.73 0.34 -3.62
C GLY A 58 3.29 1.43 -4.53
N PRO A 59 3.34 1.18 -5.85
CA PRO A 59 3.76 2.19 -6.80
C PRO A 59 2.99 3.50 -6.59
N LEU A 60 3.68 4.61 -6.43
CA LEU A 60 3.07 5.90 -6.15
C LEU A 60 2.66 6.59 -7.45
N LEU A 61 1.50 7.23 -7.43
CA LEU A 61 1.01 8.02 -8.57
C LEU A 61 1.80 9.33 -8.65
N LYS A 62 2.46 9.55 -9.79
CA LYS A 62 3.10 10.80 -10.14
C LYS A 62 2.06 11.83 -10.59
N GLN A 63 2.47 13.10 -10.61
CA GLN A 63 1.63 14.20 -11.09
C GLN A 63 1.30 14.10 -12.59
N ASP A 64 2.12 13.39 -13.38
CA ASP A 64 1.90 13.15 -14.81
C ASP A 64 0.90 12.01 -15.11
N GLY A 65 0.38 11.35 -14.07
CA GLY A 65 -0.55 10.22 -14.18
C GLY A 65 0.13 8.86 -14.34
N SER A 66 1.45 8.79 -14.37
CA SER A 66 2.21 7.54 -14.35
C SER A 66 2.44 7.02 -12.92
N TYR A 67 2.80 5.74 -12.78
CA TYR A 67 3.13 5.14 -11.49
C TYR A 67 4.64 4.87 -11.40
N THR A 68 5.22 5.04 -10.20
CA THR A 68 6.62 4.71 -9.92
C THR A 68 6.77 3.76 -8.75
N ASP A 69 7.62 2.76 -8.94
CA ASP A 69 8.14 1.83 -7.93
C ASP A 69 9.60 2.12 -7.57
N ASP A 70 10.22 3.16 -8.16
CA ASP A 70 11.58 3.56 -7.83
C ASP A 70 11.63 4.22 -6.46
N SER A 71 12.51 3.71 -5.59
CA SER A 71 12.58 4.14 -4.19
C SER A 71 12.95 5.62 -4.04
N LYS A 72 13.79 6.15 -4.94
CA LYS A 72 14.21 7.56 -4.88
C LYS A 72 13.04 8.45 -5.29
N GLU A 73 12.41 8.16 -6.42
CA GLU A 73 11.24 8.93 -6.87
C GLU A 73 10.10 8.90 -5.86
N MET A 74 9.83 7.73 -5.27
CA MET A 74 8.81 7.59 -4.23
C MET A 74 9.11 8.46 -3.01
N SER A 75 10.39 8.53 -2.59
CA SER A 75 10.79 9.37 -1.46
C SER A 75 10.56 10.87 -1.72
N GLU A 76 10.82 11.32 -2.95
CA GLU A 76 10.63 12.71 -3.37
C GLU A 76 9.13 13.07 -3.41
N LEU A 77 8.29 12.15 -3.93
CA LEU A 77 6.83 12.32 -3.92
C LEU A 77 6.28 12.44 -2.50
N LEU A 78 6.67 11.52 -1.61
CA LEU A 78 6.23 11.55 -0.21
C LEU A 78 6.69 12.82 0.50
N LYS A 79 7.94 13.25 0.27
CA LYS A 79 8.44 14.51 0.81
C LYS A 79 7.60 15.69 0.33
N SER A 80 7.30 15.77 -0.97
CA SER A 80 6.52 16.87 -1.53
C SER A 80 5.10 16.94 -0.93
N GLN A 81 4.46 15.78 -0.75
CA GLN A 81 3.16 15.67 -0.09
C GLN A 81 3.25 16.12 1.36
N TYR A 82 4.27 15.68 2.08
CA TYR A 82 4.50 16.06 3.47
C TYR A 82 4.74 17.56 3.61
N ASP A 83 5.60 18.14 2.78
CA ASP A 83 5.90 19.58 2.79
C ASP A 83 4.64 20.42 2.49
N SER A 84 3.75 19.93 1.62
CA SER A 84 2.53 20.66 1.22
C SER A 84 1.53 20.89 2.36
N VAL A 85 1.53 20.02 3.39
CA VAL A 85 0.61 20.13 4.52
C VAL A 85 1.13 21.04 5.63
N PHE A 86 2.40 21.46 5.58
CA PHE A 86 2.96 22.36 6.59
C PHE A 86 2.53 23.80 6.37
N SER A 87 2.23 24.46 7.48
CA SER A 87 2.01 25.90 7.51
C SER A 87 3.33 26.64 7.33
N LYS A 88 3.32 27.75 6.58
CA LYS A 88 4.48 28.63 6.48
C LYS A 88 4.63 29.44 7.78
N PRO A 89 5.84 29.56 8.35
CA PRO A 89 6.07 30.38 9.53
C PRO A 89 5.63 31.83 9.29
N LEU A 90 4.99 32.43 10.29
CA LEU A 90 4.58 33.83 10.22
C LEU A 90 5.82 34.72 10.30
N THR A 91 6.14 35.44 9.22
CA THR A 91 7.32 36.31 9.14
C THR A 91 7.36 37.37 10.24
N ARG A 92 6.19 37.86 10.68
CA ARG A 92 6.08 38.85 11.77
C ARG A 92 6.49 38.32 13.15
N LEU A 93 6.53 37.01 13.34
CA LEU A 93 6.94 36.35 14.59
C LEU A 93 8.37 35.82 14.49
N ARG A 94 9.12 36.22 13.45
CA ARG A 94 10.51 35.85 13.30
C ARG A 94 11.31 36.51 14.43
N VAL A 95 12.02 35.68 15.18
CA VAL A 95 12.95 36.12 16.20
C VAL A 95 14.26 36.52 15.51
N GLU A 96 14.62 37.80 15.59
CA GLU A 96 15.88 38.33 15.04
C GLU A 96 17.05 38.11 16.01
N ASP A 97 16.81 38.27 17.32
CA ASP A 97 17.79 37.99 18.37
C ASP A 97 17.20 37.02 19.42
N GLN A 98 17.87 35.88 19.58
CA GLN A 98 17.47 34.84 20.53
C GLN A 98 17.63 35.29 21.97
N ASN A 99 18.68 36.06 22.29
CA ASN A 99 18.93 36.50 23.66
C ASN A 99 17.85 37.51 24.09
N GLU A 100 17.44 38.43 23.20
CA GLU A 100 16.36 39.38 23.50
C GLU A 100 15.01 38.68 23.67
N PHE A 101 14.73 37.66 22.84
CA PHE A 101 13.46 36.93 22.90
C PHE A 101 13.31 36.05 24.15
N PHE A 102 14.39 35.40 24.59
CA PHE A 102 14.35 34.47 25.72
C PHE A 102 14.73 35.09 27.07
N MET A 103 15.31 36.29 27.12
CA MET A 103 15.76 36.96 28.36
C MET A 103 14.83 38.09 28.84
N ARG A 104 13.54 38.08 28.44
CA ARG A 104 12.50 38.92 29.05
C ARG A 104 11.89 38.29 30.29
#